data_AF-D7BCS5-F1
#
_entry.id   AF-D7BCS5-F1
#
_cell.length_a   1.000
_cell.length_b   1.000
_cell.length_c   1.000
_cell.angle_alpha   90.00
_cell.angle_beta   90.00
_cell.angle_gamma   90.00
#
_symmetry.space_group_name_H-M   'P 1'
#
loop_
_entity.id
_entity.type
_entity.pdbx_description
1 polymer ?
#
loop_
_entity_poly.entity_id
_entity_poly.type
_entity_poly.pdbx_seq_one_letter_code
_entity_poly.pdbx_strand_id
1 'polypeptide(L)'
;MVKDMVMVPSEDLTAGLSQAASLMDEGQELMHRMHELAEELRQVAAQLAQGIPAPAEAAQQLTQAAHAFEDWWRRAQKLVGGDLERSIPKVMQALEAHQQKLEMEIQRQKAMAVLEQVGSLSYGGKEEFMPLSEIQFEALGMLRALKGAEQLDDTALALAAGTHPYALLVRLIANPDLSDDDWQETYQAVKQSLGNELAVAAARGRLRLE
;
A
#
# COMPACT_ATOMS: atom_id res chain seq x y z
N MET A 1 -17.40 -3.90 -22.74
CA MET A 1 -16.93 -4.67 -21.58
C MET A 1 -15.62 -4.02 -21.15
N VAL A 2 -15.71 -2.89 -20.45
CA VAL A 2 -14.55 -2.20 -19.85
C VAL A 2 -14.72 -2.45 -18.37
N LYS A 3 -14.07 -3.52 -17.91
CA LYS A 3 -14.09 -3.94 -16.52
C LYS A 3 -12.69 -3.64 -15.99
N ASP A 4 -12.62 -2.80 -14.96
CA ASP A 4 -11.44 -2.48 -14.16
C ASP A 4 -10.33 -1.71 -14.89
N MET A 5 -10.41 -0.37 -14.93
CA MET A 5 -9.27 0.49 -15.27
C MET A 5 -8.99 1.53 -14.18
N VAL A 6 -9.11 1.08 -12.93
CA VAL A 6 -8.24 1.58 -11.85
C VAL A 6 -7.05 0.61 -11.88
N MET A 7 -5.83 1.07 -12.21
CA MET A 7 -4.66 0.22 -12.03
C MET A 7 -4.55 -0.10 -10.53
N VAL A 8 -5.03 -1.28 -10.17
CA VAL A 8 -4.84 -1.89 -8.88
C VAL A 8 -3.32 -2.06 -8.73
N PRO A 9 -2.74 -1.68 -7.59
CA PRO A 9 -1.32 -1.93 -7.34
C PRO A 9 -1.03 -3.41 -7.63
N SER A 10 0.18 -3.73 -8.14
CA SER A 10 0.51 -5.11 -8.52
C SER A 10 0.01 -6.11 -7.47
N GLU A 11 -0.66 -7.19 -7.92
CA GLU A 11 -1.15 -8.26 -7.03
C GLU A 11 -0.02 -8.77 -6.11
N ASP A 12 1.22 -8.74 -6.58
CA ASP A 12 2.41 -9.10 -5.81
C ASP A 12 2.68 -8.14 -4.64
N LEU A 13 2.49 -6.82 -4.83
CA LEU A 13 2.70 -5.83 -3.77
C LEU A 13 1.63 -5.91 -2.68
N THR A 14 0.38 -6.08 -3.10
CA THR A 14 -0.75 -6.21 -2.16
C THR A 14 -0.69 -7.54 -1.39
N ALA A 15 -0.32 -8.64 -2.06
CA ALA A 15 -0.04 -9.91 -1.40
C ALA A 15 1.16 -9.79 -0.43
N GLY A 16 2.20 -9.07 -0.82
CA GLY A 16 3.36 -8.78 0.05
C GLY A 16 2.96 -8.04 1.33
N LEU A 17 2.10 -7.02 1.23
CA LEU A 17 1.58 -6.31 2.41
C LEU A 17 0.77 -7.21 3.33
N SER A 18 -0.13 -8.02 2.75
CA SER A 18 -0.93 -8.96 3.55
C SER A 18 -0.04 -10.01 4.25
N GLN A 19 1.01 -10.48 3.59
CA GLN A 19 1.96 -11.42 4.19
C GLN A 19 2.78 -10.76 5.30
N ALA A 20 3.22 -9.52 5.12
CA ALA A 20 3.93 -8.77 6.16
C ALA A 20 3.05 -8.57 7.40
N ALA A 21 1.78 -8.17 7.21
CA ALA A 21 0.81 -8.02 8.29
C ALA A 21 0.60 -9.33 9.07
N SER A 22 0.35 -10.43 8.37
CA SER A 22 0.19 -11.75 8.99
C SER A 22 1.41 -12.16 9.82
N LEU A 23 2.63 -11.91 9.32
CA LEU A 23 3.85 -12.24 10.06
C LEU A 23 4.07 -11.35 11.27
N MET A 24 3.61 -10.09 11.24
CA MET A 24 3.66 -9.21 12.41
C MET A 24 2.69 -9.71 13.50
N ASP A 25 1.47 -10.09 13.14
CA ASP A 25 0.50 -10.65 14.09
C ASP A 25 1.04 -11.94 14.72
N GLU A 26 1.61 -12.84 13.90
CA GLU A 26 2.27 -14.04 14.40
C GLU A 26 3.48 -13.73 15.31
N GLY A 27 4.24 -12.66 15.00
CA GLY A 27 5.35 -12.22 15.83
C GLY A 27 4.90 -11.71 17.21
N GLN A 28 3.77 -10.99 17.26
CA GLN A 28 3.15 -10.56 18.52
C GLN A 28 2.71 -11.76 19.37
N GLU A 29 2.05 -12.73 18.75
CA GLU A 29 1.64 -13.97 19.42
C GLU A 29 2.85 -14.76 19.95
N LEU A 30 3.93 -14.85 19.18
CA LEU A 30 5.18 -15.48 19.63
C LEU A 30 5.78 -14.75 20.83
N MET A 31 5.80 -13.42 20.85
CA MET A 31 6.29 -12.66 22.02
C MET A 31 5.45 -12.96 23.27
N HIS A 32 4.13 -12.99 23.12
CA HIS A 32 3.24 -13.31 24.23
C HIS A 32 3.50 -14.72 24.77
N ARG A 33 3.52 -15.72 23.89
CA ARG A 33 3.81 -17.11 24.25
C ARG A 33 5.18 -17.30 24.89
N MET A 34 6.21 -16.61 24.41
CA MET A 34 7.56 -16.67 25.00
C MET A 34 7.59 -16.03 26.39
N HIS A 35 6.80 -14.98 26.63
CA HIS A 35 6.67 -14.37 27.95
C HIS A 35 6.00 -15.32 28.95
N GLU A 36 4.89 -15.95 28.56
CA GLU A 36 4.20 -16.96 29.39
C GLU A 36 5.13 -18.13 29.72
N LEU A 37 5.82 -18.67 28.71
CA LEU A 37 6.77 -19.76 28.90
C LEU A 37 7.92 -19.36 29.83
N ALA A 38 8.39 -18.11 29.78
CA ALA A 38 9.44 -17.62 30.67
C ALA A 38 8.99 -17.53 32.15
N GLU A 39 7.70 -17.28 32.40
CA GLU A 39 7.12 -17.35 33.76
C GLU A 39 6.97 -18.81 34.21
N GLU A 40 6.45 -19.69 33.35
CA GLU A 40 6.34 -21.13 33.63
C GLU A 40 7.70 -21.75 33.96
N LEU A 41 8.73 -21.46 33.18
CA LEU A 41 10.08 -21.98 33.41
C LEU A 41 10.70 -21.46 34.71
N ARG A 42 10.38 -20.22 35.13
CA ARG A 42 10.79 -19.70 36.44
C ARG A 42 10.15 -20.49 37.58
N GLN A 43 8.87 -20.85 37.45
CA GLN A 43 8.18 -21.69 38.44
C GLN A 43 8.75 -23.11 38.48
N VAL A 44 8.99 -23.72 37.31
CA VAL A 44 9.62 -25.05 37.21
C VAL A 44 11.02 -25.03 37.83
N ALA A 45 11.82 -24.00 37.57
CA ALA A 45 13.14 -23.84 38.19
C ALA A 45 13.06 -23.74 39.73
N ALA A 46 12.08 -23.01 40.26
CA ALA A 46 11.84 -22.91 41.70
C ALA A 46 11.41 -24.24 42.34
N GLN A 47 10.58 -25.03 41.64
CA GLN A 47 10.17 -26.37 42.07
C GLN A 47 11.36 -27.34 42.07
N LEU A 48 12.17 -27.32 41.01
CA LEU A 48 13.41 -28.11 40.92
C LEU A 48 14.37 -27.80 42.07
N ALA A 49 14.52 -26.52 42.44
CA ALA A 49 15.34 -26.12 43.58
C ALA A 49 14.85 -26.69 44.93
N GLN A 50 13.58 -27.07 45.03
CA GLN A 50 12.97 -27.73 46.18
C GLN A 50 13.01 -29.27 46.07
N GLY A 51 13.63 -29.82 45.03
CA GLY A 51 13.71 -31.27 44.79
C GLY A 51 12.47 -31.87 44.12
N ILE A 52 11.56 -31.05 43.61
CA ILE A 52 10.38 -31.50 42.86
C ILE A 52 10.79 -31.67 41.39
N PRO A 53 10.55 -32.84 40.76
CA PRO A 53 10.92 -33.05 39.36
C PRO A 53 10.13 -32.13 38.42
N ALA A 54 10.78 -31.69 37.33
CA ALA A 54 10.13 -30.86 36.33
C ALA A 54 9.03 -31.64 35.59
N PRO A 55 7.91 -30.99 35.23
CA PRO A 55 6.89 -31.58 34.38
C PRO A 55 7.45 -31.84 32.98
N ALA A 56 7.08 -32.98 32.38
CA ALA A 56 7.54 -33.36 31.04
C ALA A 56 7.04 -32.37 29.96
N GLU A 57 5.89 -31.76 30.22
CA GLU A 57 5.23 -30.78 29.38
C GLU A 57 6.08 -29.52 29.17
N ALA A 58 6.86 -29.10 30.18
CA ALA A 58 7.69 -27.89 30.08
C ALA A 58 8.78 -28.00 29.01
N ALA A 59 9.41 -29.18 28.89
CA ALA A 59 10.39 -29.43 27.83
C ALA A 59 9.73 -29.44 26.45
N GLN A 60 8.53 -30.02 26.33
CA GLN A 60 7.78 -30.05 25.09
C GLN A 60 7.34 -28.65 24.64
N GLN A 61 6.85 -27.81 25.56
CA GLN A 61 6.48 -26.43 25.27
C GLN A 61 7.67 -25.59 24.77
N LEU A 62 8.85 -25.77 25.38
CA LEU A 62 10.11 -25.16 24.94
C LEU A 62 10.47 -25.57 23.51
N THR A 63 10.43 -26.87 23.20
CA THR A 63 10.72 -27.37 21.85
C THR A 63 9.73 -26.81 20.82
N GLN A 64 8.43 -26.76 21.16
CA GLN A 64 7.42 -26.19 20.27
C GLN A 64 7.62 -24.69 20.04
N ALA A 65 7.93 -23.92 21.08
CA ALA A 65 8.19 -22.50 20.95
C ALA A 65 9.43 -22.23 20.08
N ALA A 66 10.49 -23.03 20.24
CA ALA A 66 11.70 -22.92 19.42
C ALA A 66 11.42 -23.22 17.93
N HIS A 67 10.62 -24.25 17.64
CA HIS A 67 10.22 -24.55 16.26
C HIS A 67 9.33 -23.47 15.66
N ALA A 68 8.33 -22.99 16.41
CA ALA A 68 7.45 -21.92 15.95
C ALA A 68 8.23 -20.63 15.63
N PHE A 69 9.19 -20.25 16.48
CA PHE A 69 10.09 -19.13 16.22
C PHE A 69 10.93 -19.33 14.96
N GLU A 70 11.55 -20.50 14.79
CA GLU A 70 12.40 -20.80 13.63
C GLU A 70 11.61 -20.75 12.31
N ASP A 71 10.40 -21.34 12.29
CA ASP A 71 9.54 -21.34 11.10
C ASP A 71 9.03 -19.93 10.77
N TRP A 72 8.69 -19.13 11.78
CA TRP A 72 8.32 -17.73 11.61
C TRP A 72 9.50 -16.89 11.09
N TRP A 73 10.68 -17.02 11.70
CA TRP A 73 11.89 -16.30 11.30
C TRP A 73 12.27 -16.60 9.84
N ARG A 74 12.21 -17.87 9.42
CA ARG A 74 12.49 -18.24 8.01
C ARG A 74 11.50 -17.62 7.03
N ARG A 75 10.21 -17.59 7.38
CA ARG A 75 9.18 -16.96 6.53
C ARG A 75 9.41 -15.45 6.43
N ALA A 76 9.72 -14.79 7.55
CA ALA A 76 10.05 -13.37 7.55
C ALA A 76 11.33 -13.08 6.76
N GLN A 77 12.38 -13.90 6.89
CA GLN A 77 13.61 -13.75 6.11
C GLN A 77 13.38 -13.92 4.61
N LYS A 78 12.53 -14.87 4.21
CA LYS A 78 12.18 -15.06 2.80
C LYS A 78 11.42 -13.85 2.23
N LEU A 79 10.55 -13.24 3.03
CA LEU A 79 9.74 -12.09 2.60
C LEU A 79 10.57 -10.80 2.52
N VAL A 80 11.29 -10.46 3.60
CA VAL A 80 12.06 -9.21 3.69
C VAL A 80 13.36 -9.29 2.89
N GLY A 81 13.92 -10.49 2.77
CA GLY A 81 15.24 -10.73 2.19
C GLY A 81 16.39 -10.33 3.12
N GLY A 82 17.61 -10.68 2.70
CA GLY A 82 18.84 -10.35 3.43
C GLY A 82 19.10 -11.20 4.67
N ASP A 83 20.10 -10.78 5.45
CA ASP A 83 20.45 -11.43 6.71
C ASP A 83 19.66 -10.77 7.86
N LEU A 84 18.64 -11.48 8.36
CA LEU A 84 17.83 -11.03 9.48
C LEU A 84 18.37 -11.60 10.79
N GLU A 85 18.62 -10.72 11.75
CA GLU A 85 18.97 -11.12 13.11
C GLU A 85 17.87 -12.01 13.71
N ARG A 86 18.27 -13.13 14.34
CA ARG A 86 17.36 -14.09 14.99
C ARG A 86 16.84 -13.55 16.32
N SER A 87 15.99 -12.53 16.24
CA SER A 87 15.43 -11.83 17.37
C SER A 87 14.05 -11.31 17.00
N ILE A 88 13.03 -11.62 17.80
CA ILE A 88 11.65 -11.23 17.48
C ILE A 88 11.54 -9.70 17.28
N PRO A 89 12.04 -8.85 18.19
CA PRO A 89 12.00 -7.40 17.99
C PRO A 89 12.68 -6.91 16.70
N LYS A 90 13.79 -7.54 16.30
CA LYS A 90 14.54 -7.15 15.10
C LYS A 90 13.83 -7.55 13.82
N VAL A 91 13.24 -8.74 13.80
CA VAL A 91 12.42 -9.20 12.68
C VAL A 91 11.16 -8.34 12.55
N MET A 92 10.50 -8.00 13.67
CA MET A 92 9.34 -7.09 13.67
C MET A 92 9.70 -5.72 13.08
N GLN A 93 10.82 -5.13 13.51
CA GLN A 93 11.31 -3.87 12.94
C GLN A 93 11.58 -3.97 11.43
N ALA A 94 12.13 -5.11 10.97
CA ALA A 94 12.40 -5.33 9.56
C ALA A 94 11.12 -5.52 8.73
N LEU A 95 10.11 -6.19 9.29
CA LEU A 95 8.78 -6.33 8.69
C LEU A 95 8.06 -4.99 8.57
N GLU A 96 8.10 -4.15 9.61
CA GLU A 96 7.54 -2.79 9.58
C GLU A 96 8.20 -1.94 8.49
N ALA A 97 9.53 -1.96 8.41
CA ALA A 97 10.26 -1.24 7.38
C ALA A 97 9.96 -1.76 5.96
N HIS A 98 9.75 -3.08 5.82
CA HIS A 98 9.35 -3.69 4.55
C HIS A 98 7.92 -3.28 4.16
N GLN A 99 6.99 -3.29 5.10
CA GLN A 99 5.61 -2.84 4.89
C GLN A 99 5.57 -1.37 4.42
N GLN A 100 6.30 -0.47 5.09
CA GLN A 100 6.36 0.95 4.70
C GLN A 100 6.88 1.12 3.27
N LYS A 101 7.88 0.33 2.86
CA LYS A 101 8.41 0.34 1.49
C LYS A 101 7.35 -0.12 0.48
N LEU A 102 6.62 -1.20 0.80
CA LEU A 102 5.56 -1.70 -0.06
C LEU A 102 4.41 -0.68 -0.18
N GLU A 103 3.97 -0.07 0.93
CA GLU A 103 2.95 0.98 0.93
C GLU A 103 3.36 2.18 0.07
N MET A 104 4.60 2.63 0.21
CA MET A 104 5.16 3.71 -0.61
C MET A 104 5.15 3.34 -2.10
N GLU A 105 5.55 2.11 -2.44
CA GLU A 105 5.56 1.67 -3.84
C GLU A 105 4.14 1.56 -4.42
N ILE A 106 3.18 1.11 -3.61
CA ILE A 106 1.76 1.10 -3.98
C ILE A 106 1.26 2.53 -4.24
N GLN A 107 1.59 3.48 -3.37
CA GLN A 107 1.21 4.89 -3.57
C GLN A 107 1.86 5.46 -4.82
N ARG A 108 3.14 5.14 -5.08
CA ARG A 108 3.84 5.53 -6.30
C ARG A 108 3.13 5.00 -7.54
N GLN A 109 2.80 3.71 -7.58
CA GLN A 109 2.10 3.10 -8.71
C GLN A 109 0.73 3.74 -8.96
N LYS A 110 -0.05 4.01 -7.90
CA LYS A 110 -1.34 4.71 -8.00
C LYS A 110 -1.19 6.10 -8.59
N ALA A 111 -0.24 6.89 -8.08
CA ALA A 111 0.01 8.24 -8.57
C ALA A 111 0.48 8.24 -10.04
N MET A 112 1.39 7.33 -10.40
CA MET A 112 1.85 7.17 -11.79
C MET A 112 0.69 6.79 -12.72
N ALA A 113 -0.17 5.87 -12.30
CA ALA A 113 -1.33 5.45 -13.10
C ALA A 113 -2.26 6.62 -13.42
N VAL A 114 -2.55 7.50 -12.45
CA VAL A 114 -3.35 8.70 -12.68
C VAL A 114 -2.68 9.62 -13.71
N LEU A 115 -1.37 9.83 -13.60
CA LEU A 115 -0.62 10.69 -14.53
C LEU A 115 -0.57 10.10 -15.95
N GLU A 116 -0.42 8.79 -16.07
CA GLU A 116 -0.49 8.07 -17.35
C GLU A 116 -1.89 8.18 -17.97
N GLN A 117 -2.94 8.05 -17.17
CA GLN A 117 -4.32 8.24 -17.60
C GLN A 117 -4.56 9.66 -18.11
N VAL A 118 -4.12 10.70 -17.39
CA VAL A 118 -4.20 12.10 -17.87
C VAL A 118 -3.41 12.28 -19.17
N GLY A 119 -2.20 11.71 -19.25
CA GLY A 119 -1.37 11.74 -20.46
C GLY A 119 -2.02 11.05 -21.67
N SER A 120 -2.88 10.05 -21.43
CA SER A 120 -3.62 9.30 -22.48
C SER A 120 -4.96 9.90 -22.89
N LEU A 121 -5.41 10.98 -22.22
CA LEU A 121 -6.70 11.57 -22.53
C LEU A 121 -6.74 12.08 -23.99
N SER A 122 -7.86 11.85 -24.67
CA SER A 122 -8.12 12.37 -26.00
C SER A 122 -9.33 13.29 -26.01
N TYR A 123 -9.28 14.32 -26.85
CA TYR A 123 -10.42 15.24 -27.06
C TYR A 123 -11.13 14.89 -28.38
N GLY A 124 -12.41 14.55 -28.30
CA GLY A 124 -13.25 14.18 -29.45
C GLY A 124 -13.77 15.36 -30.29
N GLY A 125 -13.21 16.56 -30.12
CA GLY A 125 -13.57 17.73 -30.93
C GLY A 125 -12.78 17.82 -32.24
N LYS A 126 -13.20 18.74 -33.13
CA LYS A 126 -12.55 18.96 -34.43
C LYS A 126 -11.34 19.89 -34.37
N GLU A 127 -11.20 20.64 -33.29
CA GLU A 127 -10.16 21.65 -33.10
C GLU A 127 -9.20 21.18 -32.01
N GLU A 128 -7.97 21.69 -32.07
CA GLU A 128 -7.00 21.51 -30.99
C GLU A 128 -7.55 22.07 -29.68
N PHE A 129 -7.40 21.30 -28.61
CA PHE A 129 -7.89 21.68 -27.30
C PHE A 129 -6.71 21.96 -26.37
N MET A 130 -6.22 23.19 -26.45
CA MET A 130 -5.04 23.67 -25.73
C MET A 130 -5.06 23.37 -24.21
N PRO A 131 -6.19 23.52 -23.48
CA PRO A 131 -6.22 23.16 -22.06
C PRO A 131 -5.86 21.70 -21.75
N LEU A 132 -6.19 20.77 -22.67
CA LEU A 132 -5.81 19.37 -22.50
C LEU A 132 -4.30 19.19 -22.72
N SER A 133 -3.74 19.83 -23.75
CA SER A 133 -2.30 19.77 -24.03
C SER A 133 -1.44 20.28 -22.87
N GLU A 134 -1.89 21.34 -22.18
CA GLU A 134 -1.21 21.91 -21.02
C GLU A 134 -1.13 20.90 -19.86
N ILE A 135 -2.27 20.34 -19.44
CA ILE A 135 -2.29 19.36 -18.34
C ILE A 135 -1.55 18.06 -18.69
N GLN A 136 -1.55 17.66 -19.97
CA GLN A 136 -0.80 16.49 -20.43
C GLN A 136 0.70 16.72 -20.35
N PHE A 137 1.17 17.91 -20.71
CA PHE A 137 2.57 18.29 -20.61
C PHE A 137 3.03 18.32 -19.15
N GLU A 138 2.22 18.91 -18.26
CA GLU A 138 2.49 18.92 -16.81
C GLU A 138 2.48 17.50 -16.22
N ALA A 139 1.50 16.67 -16.57
CA ALA A 139 1.42 15.28 -16.12
C ALA A 139 2.65 14.45 -16.53
N LEU A 140 3.15 14.65 -17.76
CA LEU A 140 4.41 14.03 -18.22
C LEU A 140 5.62 14.50 -17.41
N GLY A 141 5.66 15.77 -17.03
CA GLY A 141 6.70 16.32 -16.15
C GLY A 141 6.67 15.66 -14.77
N MET A 142 5.49 15.59 -14.15
CA MET A 142 5.30 14.92 -12.85
C MET A 142 5.64 13.43 -12.91
N LEU A 143 5.27 12.73 -13.99
CA LEU A 143 5.54 11.31 -14.16
C LEU A 143 7.05 11.03 -14.21
N ARG A 144 7.83 11.91 -14.84
CA ARG A 144 9.31 11.81 -14.87
C ARG A 144 9.92 12.06 -13.50
N ALA A 145 9.44 13.07 -12.77
CA ALA A 145 9.90 13.35 -11.41
C ALA A 145 9.63 12.18 -10.47
N LEU A 146 8.43 11.58 -10.57
CA LEU A 146 7.97 10.49 -9.71
C LEU A 146 8.76 9.18 -9.94
N LYS A 147 9.21 8.91 -11.17
CA LYS A 147 10.04 7.72 -11.49
C LYS A 147 11.42 7.75 -10.83
N GLY A 148 11.96 8.93 -10.54
CA GLY A 148 13.30 9.10 -9.96
C GLY A 148 13.31 9.44 -8.47
N ALA A 149 12.16 9.66 -7.84
CA ALA A 149 12.09 10.15 -6.48
C ALA A 149 12.27 9.02 -5.44
N GLU A 150 13.19 9.18 -4.50
CA GLU A 150 13.35 8.23 -3.38
C GLU A 150 12.16 8.27 -2.41
N GLN A 151 11.52 9.43 -2.27
CA GLN A 151 10.35 9.65 -1.41
C GLN A 151 9.21 10.29 -2.21
N LEU A 152 7.98 10.08 -1.74
CA LEU A 152 6.79 10.72 -2.31
C LEU A 152 6.56 12.07 -1.64
N ASP A 153 6.31 13.10 -2.44
CA ASP A 153 5.88 14.41 -1.97
C ASP A 153 4.36 14.46 -1.78
N ASP A 154 3.86 15.58 -1.22
CA ASP A 154 2.43 15.78 -0.97
C ASP A 154 1.60 15.67 -2.26
N THR A 155 2.17 16.07 -3.40
CA THR A 155 1.52 15.98 -4.72
C THR A 155 1.30 14.52 -5.12
N ALA A 156 2.33 13.68 -5.02
CA ALA A 156 2.24 12.26 -5.32
C ALA A 156 1.27 11.54 -4.36
N LEU A 157 1.28 11.91 -3.08
CA LEU A 157 0.32 11.37 -2.11
C LEU A 157 -1.13 11.79 -2.44
N ALA A 158 -1.37 13.04 -2.85
CA ALA A 158 -2.68 13.51 -3.28
C ALA A 158 -3.17 12.82 -4.56
N LEU A 159 -2.26 12.55 -5.51
CA LEU A 159 -2.56 11.76 -6.71
C LEU A 159 -2.97 10.33 -6.33
N ALA A 160 -2.19 9.68 -5.47
CA ALA A 160 -2.46 8.31 -5.01
C ALA A 160 -3.76 8.20 -4.17
N ALA A 161 -4.10 9.24 -3.41
CA ALA A 161 -5.30 9.31 -2.59
C ALA A 161 -6.56 9.71 -3.38
N GLY A 162 -6.42 10.11 -4.65
CA GLY A 162 -7.55 10.53 -5.47
C GLY A 162 -8.06 11.94 -5.19
N THR A 163 -7.31 12.75 -4.44
CA THR A 163 -7.68 14.12 -4.06
C THR A 163 -7.06 15.19 -4.96
N HIS A 164 -6.02 14.83 -5.71
CA HIS A 164 -5.40 15.74 -6.68
C HIS A 164 -6.37 16.06 -7.85
N PRO A 165 -6.40 17.29 -8.39
CA PRO A 165 -7.29 17.67 -9.49
C PRO A 165 -7.23 16.76 -10.72
N TYR A 166 -6.07 16.20 -11.05
CA TYR A 166 -5.92 15.21 -12.13
C TYR A 166 -6.65 13.90 -11.84
N ALA A 167 -6.58 13.41 -10.60
CA ALA A 167 -7.31 12.21 -10.20
C ALA A 167 -8.82 12.46 -10.24
N LEU A 168 -9.28 13.65 -9.84
CA LEU A 168 -10.68 14.05 -9.93
C LEU A 168 -11.15 14.15 -11.38
N LEU A 169 -10.33 14.68 -12.30
CA LEU A 169 -10.64 14.71 -13.72
C LEU A 169 -10.81 13.29 -14.29
N VAL A 170 -9.88 12.39 -13.97
CA VAL A 170 -9.98 10.98 -14.36
C VAL A 170 -11.23 10.34 -13.77
N ARG A 171 -11.52 10.55 -12.48
CA ARG A 171 -12.72 10.03 -11.80
C ARG A 171 -14.00 10.48 -12.53
N LEU A 172 -14.07 11.75 -12.92
CA LEU A 172 -15.22 12.32 -13.63
C LEU A 172 -15.44 11.71 -15.02
N ILE A 173 -14.37 11.28 -15.70
CA ILE A 173 -14.42 10.70 -17.05
C ILE A 173 -14.65 9.18 -17.01
N ALA A 174 -13.98 8.49 -16.09
CA ALA A 174 -13.89 7.04 -16.06
C ALA A 174 -14.99 6.35 -15.24
N ASN A 175 -15.61 7.06 -14.29
CA ASN A 175 -16.61 6.47 -13.40
C ASN A 175 -18.03 6.97 -13.74
N PRO A 176 -18.79 6.22 -14.56
CA PRO A 176 -20.17 6.57 -14.91
C PRO A 176 -21.15 6.34 -13.75
N ASP A 177 -20.76 5.59 -12.72
CA ASP A 177 -21.63 5.17 -11.61
C ASP A 177 -21.52 6.12 -10.39
N LEU A 178 -20.94 7.30 -10.56
CA LEU A 178 -20.91 8.32 -9.50
C LEU A 178 -22.34 8.71 -9.13
N SER A 179 -22.57 8.88 -7.82
CA SER A 179 -23.80 9.51 -7.34
C SER A 179 -23.89 10.95 -7.87
N ASP A 180 -25.11 11.49 -8.00
CA ASP A 180 -25.30 12.86 -8.48
C ASP A 180 -24.54 13.89 -7.61
N ASP A 181 -24.51 13.67 -6.30
CA ASP A 181 -23.79 14.51 -5.34
C ASP A 181 -22.27 14.41 -5.53
N ASP A 182 -21.72 13.19 -5.61
CA ASP A 182 -20.28 12.95 -5.85
C ASP A 182 -19.85 13.53 -7.22
N TRP A 183 -20.69 13.36 -8.23
CA TRP A 183 -20.44 13.85 -9.57
C TRP A 183 -20.39 15.38 -9.57
N GLN A 184 -21.36 16.04 -8.91
CA GLN A 184 -21.42 17.48 -8.80
C GLN A 184 -20.21 18.04 -8.03
N GLU A 185 -19.84 17.42 -6.90
CA GLU A 185 -18.67 17.83 -6.12
C GLU A 185 -17.37 17.69 -6.94
N THR A 186 -17.19 16.54 -7.59
CA THR A 186 -16.02 16.28 -8.45
C THR A 186 -15.96 17.28 -9.61
N TYR A 187 -17.09 17.57 -10.26
CA TYR A 187 -17.17 18.54 -11.34
C TYR A 187 -16.79 19.96 -10.89
N GLN A 188 -17.30 20.42 -9.73
CA GLN A 188 -16.97 21.75 -9.22
C GLN A 188 -15.49 21.86 -8.82
N ALA A 189 -14.93 20.81 -8.21
CA ALA A 189 -13.52 20.78 -7.85
C ALA A 189 -12.62 20.84 -9.10
N VAL A 190 -12.92 20.04 -10.14
CA VAL A 190 -12.22 20.09 -11.43
C VAL A 190 -12.33 21.48 -12.06
N LYS A 191 -13.53 22.08 -12.05
CA LYS A 191 -13.75 23.42 -12.59
C LYS A 191 -12.94 24.49 -11.86
N GLN A 192 -12.84 24.41 -10.54
CA GLN A 192 -12.11 25.37 -9.73
C GLN A 192 -10.60 25.25 -9.91
N SER A 193 -10.07 24.03 -10.02
CA SER A 193 -8.63 23.78 -10.06
C SER A 193 -8.05 23.74 -11.46
N LEU A 194 -8.73 23.14 -12.44
CA LEU A 194 -8.26 22.95 -13.81
C LEU A 194 -8.97 23.87 -14.82
N GLY A 195 -9.99 24.60 -14.37
CA GLY A 195 -10.73 25.56 -15.20
C GLY A 195 -11.99 24.99 -15.85
N ASN A 196 -12.84 25.91 -16.30
CA ASN A 196 -14.18 25.61 -16.78
C ASN A 196 -14.19 24.82 -18.10
N GLU A 197 -13.21 25.03 -18.98
CA GLU A 197 -13.17 24.38 -20.29
C GLU A 197 -12.97 22.87 -20.16
N LEU A 198 -12.01 22.42 -19.34
CA LEU A 198 -11.75 21.02 -19.05
C LEU A 198 -12.93 20.36 -18.35
N ALA A 199 -13.50 21.01 -17.33
CA ALA A 199 -14.65 20.48 -16.60
C ALA A 199 -15.86 20.25 -17.53
N VAL A 200 -16.18 21.22 -18.38
CA VAL A 200 -17.29 21.10 -19.34
C VAL A 200 -17.00 20.05 -20.41
N ALA A 201 -15.76 19.93 -20.88
CA ALA A 201 -15.39 18.91 -21.86
C ALA A 201 -15.52 17.49 -21.29
N ALA A 202 -15.08 17.28 -20.04
CA ALA A 202 -15.28 16.03 -19.30
C ALA A 202 -16.77 15.70 -19.14
N ALA A 203 -17.55 16.64 -18.58
CA ALA A 203 -18.98 16.45 -18.32
C ALA A 203 -19.81 16.17 -19.59
N ARG A 204 -19.36 16.65 -20.75
CA ARG A 204 -20.01 16.40 -22.05
C ARG A 204 -19.52 15.13 -22.75
N GLY A 205 -18.66 14.33 -22.12
CA GLY A 205 -18.08 13.12 -22.71
C GLY A 205 -17.20 13.40 -23.94
N ARG A 206 -16.65 14.61 -24.03
CA ARG A 206 -15.72 15.00 -25.09
C ARG A 206 -14.27 14.63 -24.76
N LEU A 207 -13.97 14.40 -23.49
CA LEU A 207 -12.71 13.79 -23.05
C LEU A 207 -12.90 12.30 -22.86
N ARG A 208 -11.94 11.49 -23.32
CA ARG A 208 -11.97 10.03 -23.25
C ARG A 208 -10.60 9.49 -22.88
N LEU A 209 -10.57 8.39 -22.16
CA LEU A 209 -9.37 7.56 -22.03
C LEU A 209 -9.24 6.72 -23.29
N GLU A 210 -8.03 6.64 -23.84
CA GLU A 210 -7.70 5.73 -24.95
C GLU A 210 -7.43 4.30 -24.46
#